data_AF-A0A851N781-F1
#
_entry.id   AF-A0A851N781-F1
#
_cell.length_a   1.000
_cell.length_b   1.000
_cell.length_c   1.000
_cell.angle_alpha   90.00
_cell.angle_beta   90.00
_cell.angle_gamma   90.00
#
_symmetry.space_group_name_H-M   'P 1'
#
loop_
_entity.id
_entity.type
_entity.pdbx_description
1 polymer ?
#
loop_
_entity_poly.entity_id
_entity_poly.type
_entity_poly.pdbx_seq_one_letter_code
_entity_poly.pdbx_strand_id
1 'polypeptide(L)'
;QYVGSFAVEDLDLQQHAGQLEEQLRALKDYPRRTSVVLRFSLQGLKVYGADGEMLLMAHALRRILYSTWRRAEHQFAFVARNPHSPPNSLFCHLFVGPPGEVQVLHLLLCRSFQLCYLLAHPEEQA
;
A
#
# COMPACT_ATOMS: atom_id res chain seq x y z
N GLN A 1 6.00 0.49 -10.90
CA GLN A 1 6.58 1.84 -10.71
C GLN A 1 5.86 2.55 -9.57
N TYR A 2 6.59 3.29 -8.74
CA TYR A 2 6.05 4.15 -7.70
C TYR A 2 5.70 5.51 -8.30
N VAL A 3 4.47 5.99 -8.07
CA VAL A 3 3.95 7.26 -8.58
C VAL A 3 4.16 8.37 -7.55
N GLY A 4 3.87 8.09 -6.28
CA GLY A 4 3.97 9.10 -5.23
C GLY A 4 3.19 8.71 -3.98
N SER A 5 3.25 9.60 -2.99
CA SER A 5 2.46 9.52 -1.76
C SER A 5 1.68 10.81 -1.57
N PHE A 6 0.50 10.69 -0.98
CA PHE A 6 -0.32 11.83 -0.59
C PHE A 6 -0.92 11.57 0.78
N ALA A 7 -1.12 12.65 1.54
CA ALA A 7 -1.80 12.58 2.83
C ALA A 7 -3.27 12.24 2.61
N VAL A 8 -3.81 11.41 3.50
CA VAL A 8 -5.23 11.08 3.55
C VAL A 8 -5.77 11.58 4.89
N GLU A 9 -6.89 12.30 4.84
CA GLU A 9 -7.54 12.82 6.03
C GLU A 9 -8.17 11.69 6.84
N ASP A 10 -8.17 11.84 8.17
CA ASP A 10 -8.79 10.88 9.11
C ASP A 10 -10.31 11.13 9.13
N LEU A 11 -10.98 10.73 8.04
CA LEU A 11 -12.41 10.86 7.82
C LEU A 11 -13.12 9.51 8.04
N ASP A 12 -14.44 9.55 8.22
CA ASP A 12 -15.28 8.34 8.30
C ASP A 12 -15.03 7.40 7.08
N LEU A 13 -15.05 6.09 7.36
CA LEU A 13 -14.64 5.02 6.42
C LEU A 13 -15.26 5.12 5.01
N GLN A 14 -16.53 5.53 4.89
CA GLN A 14 -17.20 5.67 3.59
C GLN A 14 -16.77 6.92 2.82
N GLN A 15 -16.61 8.05 3.52
CA GLN A 15 -16.13 9.29 2.91
C GLN A 15 -14.68 9.13 2.45
N HIS A 16 -13.89 8.39 3.23
CA HIS A 16 -12.52 8.04 2.94
C HIS A 16 -12.38 7.22 1.63
N ALA A 17 -13.29 6.27 1.38
CA ALA A 17 -13.24 5.45 0.17
C ALA A 17 -13.48 6.27 -1.11
N GLY A 18 -14.51 7.12 -1.13
CA GLY A 18 -14.82 7.95 -2.30
C GLY A 18 -13.73 8.96 -2.64
N GLN A 19 -13.22 9.68 -1.64
CA GLN A 19 -12.15 10.67 -1.85
C GLN A 19 -10.84 10.01 -2.28
N LEU A 20 -10.49 8.85 -1.70
CA LEU A 20 -9.32 8.09 -2.14
C LEU A 20 -9.44 7.74 -3.62
N GLU A 21 -10.59 7.23 -4.07
CA GLU A 21 -10.79 6.86 -5.47
C GLU A 21 -10.60 8.05 -6.41
N GLU A 22 -11.09 9.23 -6.05
CA GLU A 22 -10.89 10.47 -6.81
C GLU A 22 -9.41 10.86 -6.88
N GLN A 23 -8.69 10.83 -5.75
CA GLN A 23 -7.26 11.15 -5.72
C GLN A 23 -6.43 10.14 -6.51
N LEU A 24 -6.73 8.85 -6.42
CA LEU A 24 -6.09 7.81 -7.22
C LEU A 24 -6.30 8.02 -8.72
N ARG A 25 -7.51 8.45 -9.12
CA ARG A 25 -7.83 8.76 -10.51
C ARG A 25 -7.09 10.00 -11.01
N ALA A 26 -6.98 11.04 -10.18
CA ALA A 26 -6.26 12.27 -10.52
C ALA A 26 -4.75 12.03 -10.70
N LEU A 27 -4.17 11.12 -9.93
CA LEU A 27 -2.72 10.85 -9.96
C LEU A 27 -2.28 9.83 -11.00
N LYS A 28 -3.21 9.26 -11.79
CA LYS A 28 -2.88 8.25 -12.82
C LYS A 28 -1.88 8.79 -13.86
N ASP A 29 -2.00 10.05 -14.24
CA ASP A 29 -1.19 10.69 -15.30
C ASP A 29 0.00 11.47 -14.75
N TYR A 30 0.36 11.27 -13.48
CA TYR A 30 1.49 11.98 -12.89
C TYR A 30 2.80 11.60 -13.63
N PRO A 31 3.55 12.60 -14.16
CA PRO A 31 4.63 12.36 -15.10
C PRO A 31 5.89 11.79 -14.45
N ARG A 32 6.09 12.05 -13.15
CA ARG A 32 7.23 11.53 -12.40
C ARG A 32 6.87 10.17 -11.80
N ARG A 33 7.54 9.13 -12.28
CA ARG A 33 7.40 7.75 -11.78
C ARG A 33 8.77 7.15 -11.59
N THR A 34 8.94 6.40 -10.52
CA THR A 34 10.21 5.75 -10.17
C THR A 34 10.06 4.24 -10.30
N SER A 35 10.99 3.57 -10.99
CA SER A 35 11.02 2.10 -10.99
C SER A 35 11.47 1.60 -9.61
N VAL A 36 10.73 0.63 -9.08
CA VAL A 36 10.90 0.13 -7.71
C VAL A 36 10.63 -1.36 -7.64
N VAL A 37 11.19 -2.01 -6.62
CA VAL A 37 10.93 -3.42 -6.28
C VAL A 37 10.24 -3.47 -4.92
N LEU A 38 9.10 -4.18 -4.85
CA LEU A 38 8.36 -4.39 -3.59
C LEU A 38 8.72 -5.77 -3.02
N ARG A 39 9.11 -5.81 -1.73
CA ARG A 39 9.37 -7.06 -1.00
C ARG A 39 8.43 -7.18 0.20
N PHE A 40 7.67 -8.26 0.24
CA PHE A 40 6.66 -8.53 1.27
C PHE A 40 7.19 -9.53 2.29
N SER A 41 6.77 -9.37 3.54
CA SER A 41 7.02 -10.29 4.64
C SER A 41 5.94 -10.11 5.71
N LEU A 42 5.87 -11.03 6.67
CA LEU A 42 5.00 -10.86 7.85
C LEU A 42 5.45 -9.71 8.76
N GLN A 43 6.70 -9.23 8.62
CA GLN A 43 7.15 -8.02 9.32
C GLN A 43 6.61 -6.75 8.65
N GLY A 44 6.26 -6.82 7.36
CA GLY A 44 5.76 -5.69 6.59
C GLY A 44 6.26 -5.66 5.15
N LEU A 45 6.14 -4.48 4.55
CA LEU A 45 6.44 -4.19 3.16
C LEU A 45 7.66 -3.26 3.05
N LYS A 46 8.60 -3.61 2.18
CA LYS A 46 9.76 -2.78 1.83
C LYS A 46 9.70 -2.42 0.35
N VAL A 47 10.05 -1.17 0.04
CA VAL A 47 10.16 -0.64 -1.31
C VAL A 47 11.63 -0.32 -1.56
N TYR A 48 12.20 -0.94 -2.58
CA TYR A 48 13.57 -0.75 -3.02
C TYR A 48 13.60 0.02 -4.34
N GLY A 49 14.75 0.63 -4.65
CA GLY A 49 15.04 1.17 -5.97
C GLY A 49 15.00 0.11 -7.07
N ALA A 50 15.16 0.54 -8.32
CA ALA A 50 15.10 -0.34 -9.48
C ALA A 50 16.17 -1.44 -9.46
N ASP A 51 17.29 -1.20 -8.77
CA ASP A 51 18.39 -2.16 -8.57
C ASP A 51 18.07 -3.23 -7.51
N GLY A 52 17.03 -3.04 -6.68
CA GLY A 52 16.69 -3.94 -5.59
C GLY A 52 17.62 -3.83 -4.37
N GLU A 53 18.54 -2.86 -4.35
CA GLU A 53 19.57 -2.69 -3.33
C GLU A 53 19.25 -1.50 -2.41
N MET A 54 18.93 -0.33 -2.99
CA MET A 54 18.64 0.86 -2.22
C MET A 54 17.25 0.79 -1.57
N LEU A 55 17.18 0.74 -0.25
CA LEU A 55 15.91 0.83 0.47
C LEU A 55 15.34 2.25 0.39
N LEU A 56 14.15 2.40 -0.17
CA LEU A 56 13.45 3.68 -0.31
C LEU A 56 12.40 3.87 0.79
N MET A 57 11.64 2.82 1.10
CA MET A 57 10.57 2.86 2.11
C MET A 57 10.46 1.53 2.83
N ALA A 58 10.06 1.56 4.10
CA ALA A 58 9.75 0.38 4.89
C ALA A 58 8.55 0.64 5.80
N HIS A 59 7.51 -0.18 5.68
CA HIS A 59 6.33 -0.13 6.52
C HIS A 59 6.18 -1.44 7.26
N ALA A 60 6.22 -1.39 8.59
CA ALA A 60 5.82 -2.54 9.40
C ALA A 60 4.34 -2.86 9.12
N LEU A 61 3.98 -4.15 9.05
CA LEU A 61 2.64 -4.56 8.62
C LEU A 61 1.53 -3.92 9.46
N ARG A 62 1.72 -3.84 10.79
CA ARG A 62 0.81 -3.17 11.74
C ARG A 62 0.53 -1.69 11.49
N ARG A 63 1.32 -1.04 10.62
CA ARG A 63 1.18 0.38 10.28
C ARG A 63 0.44 0.58 8.96
N ILE A 64 0.20 -0.50 8.21
CA ILE A 64 -0.58 -0.49 6.98
C ILE A 64 -2.03 -0.82 7.36
N LEU A 65 -2.96 0.07 7.02
CA LEU A 65 -4.36 -0.05 7.41
C LEU A 65 -5.14 -0.89 6.40
N TYR A 66 -4.93 -0.62 5.11
CA TYR A 66 -5.55 -1.39 4.03
C TYR A 66 -4.76 -1.21 2.72
N SER A 67 -5.12 -2.02 1.72
CA SER A 67 -4.68 -1.83 0.34
C SER A 67 -5.86 -1.91 -0.62
N THR A 68 -5.66 -1.33 -1.80
CA THR A 68 -6.62 -1.34 -2.90
C THR A 68 -5.89 -1.49 -4.22
N TRP A 69 -6.63 -1.87 -5.27
CA TRP A 69 -6.12 -1.96 -6.62
C TRP A 69 -7.20 -1.57 -7.61
N ARG A 70 -6.81 -1.05 -8.78
CA ARG A 70 -7.74 -0.68 -9.85
C ARG A 70 -7.26 -1.25 -11.17
N ARG A 71 -8.09 -2.13 -11.75
CA ARG A 71 -7.76 -2.84 -12.99
C ARG A 71 -7.63 -1.90 -14.19
N ALA A 72 -8.58 -0.98 -14.37
CA ALA A 72 -8.64 -0.09 -15.53
C ALA A 72 -7.46 0.90 -15.56
N GLU A 73 -6.99 1.32 -14.39
CA GLU A 73 -5.90 2.28 -14.23
C GLU A 73 -4.56 1.61 -13.95
N HIS A 74 -4.50 0.28 -13.89
CA HIS A 74 -3.26 -0.45 -13.65
C HIS A 74 -2.59 -0.06 -12.32
N GLN A 75 -3.39 0.20 -11.28
CA GLN A 75 -2.94 0.76 -10.01
C GLN A 75 -2.96 -0.26 -8.87
N PHE A 76 -1.97 -0.17 -8.01
CA PHE A 76 -1.94 -0.76 -6.67
C PHE A 76 -1.63 0.35 -5.67
N ALA A 77 -2.33 0.38 -4.55
CA ALA A 77 -2.08 1.34 -3.49
C ALA A 77 -2.26 0.72 -2.10
N PHE A 78 -1.57 1.28 -1.12
CA PHE A 78 -1.82 0.97 0.28
C PHE A 78 -1.77 2.24 1.13
N VAL A 79 -2.57 2.26 2.19
CA VAL A 79 -2.60 3.35 3.16
C VAL A 79 -1.88 2.93 4.42
N ALA A 80 -0.95 3.76 4.88
CA ALA A 80 -0.14 3.49 6.05
C ALA A 80 0.13 4.75 6.87
N ARG A 81 0.49 4.54 8.14
CA ARG A 81 1.13 5.56 8.97
C ARG A 81 2.61 5.61 8.65
N ASN A 82 3.12 6.80 8.31
CA ASN A 82 4.54 7.00 8.02
C ASN A 82 5.39 7.04 9.30
N PRO A 83 6.63 6.51 9.29
CA PRO A 83 7.54 6.64 10.43
C PRO A 83 7.73 8.11 10.77
N HIS A 84 7.78 8.47 12.06
CA HIS A 84 8.02 9.85 12.52
C HIS A 84 6.94 10.88 12.12
N SER A 85 5.82 10.45 11.54
CA SER A 85 4.66 11.31 11.30
C SER A 85 3.75 11.41 12.53
N PRO A 86 2.91 12.45 12.63
CA PRO A 86 1.92 12.56 13.70
C PRO A 86 1.02 11.31 13.79
N PRO A 87 0.51 10.96 14.98
CA PRO A 87 -0.20 9.68 15.22
C PRO A 87 -1.37 9.40 14.27
N ASN A 88 -2.06 10.45 13.84
CA ASN A 88 -3.26 10.37 13.02
C ASN A 88 -3.00 10.72 11.54
N SER A 89 -1.74 10.90 11.13
CA SER A 89 -1.41 11.18 9.73
C SER A 89 -1.34 9.88 8.93
N LEU A 90 -2.27 9.73 8.00
CA LEU A 90 -2.31 8.64 7.03
C LEU A 90 -1.74 9.09 5.69
N PHE A 91 -1.06 8.17 5.02
CA PHE A 91 -0.51 8.39 3.68
C PHE A 91 -0.90 7.23 2.77
N CYS A 92 -1.39 7.56 1.59
CA CYS A 92 -1.58 6.59 0.52
C CYS A 92 -0.33 6.56 -0.35
N HIS A 93 0.19 5.37 -0.61
CA HIS A 93 1.34 5.12 -1.47
C HIS A 93 0.85 4.47 -2.77
N LEU A 94 1.02 5.16 -3.90
CA LEU A 94 0.48 4.73 -5.20
C LEU A 94 1.56 4.14 -6.10
N PHE A 95 1.22 3.00 -6.71
CA PHE A 95 2.04 2.28 -7.68
C PHE A 95 1.22 1.98 -8.93
N VAL A 96 1.92 1.91 -10.07
CA VAL A 96 1.35 1.46 -11.35
C VAL A 96 2.19 0.33 -11.95
N GLY A 97 1.56 -0.61 -12.65
CA GLY A 97 2.23 -1.75 -13.28
C GLY A 97 1.27 -2.63 -14.08
N PRO A 98 1.74 -3.71 -14.71
CA PRO A 98 0.88 -4.64 -15.45
C PRO A 98 -0.33 -5.11 -14.61
N PRO A 99 -1.54 -5.30 -15.18
CA PRO A 99 -2.75 -5.63 -14.41
C PRO A 99 -2.60 -6.85 -13.51
N GLY A 100 -1.92 -7.89 -14.00
CA GLY A 100 -1.68 -9.12 -13.25
C GLY A 100 -0.77 -8.87 -12.05
N GLU A 101 0.27 -8.03 -12.20
CA GLU A 101 1.18 -7.71 -11.10
C GLU A 101 0.48 -6.89 -10.01
N VAL A 102 -0.25 -5.84 -10.37
CA VAL A 102 -0.91 -4.97 -9.35
C VAL A 102 -1.96 -5.72 -8.55
N GLN A 103 -2.68 -6.66 -9.17
CA GLN A 103 -3.61 -7.54 -8.46
C GLN A 103 -2.87 -8.47 -7.49
N VAL A 104 -1.76 -9.07 -7.93
CA VAL A 104 -0.93 -9.95 -7.08
C VAL A 104 -0.38 -9.18 -5.88
N LEU A 105 0.09 -7.95 -6.05
CA LEU A 105 0.59 -7.11 -4.96
C LEU A 105 -0.48 -6.88 -3.87
N HIS A 106 -1.71 -6.58 -4.27
CA HIS A 106 -2.84 -6.44 -3.34
C HIS A 106 -3.13 -7.75 -2.58
N LEU A 107 -3.22 -8.86 -3.31
CA LEU A 107 -3.49 -10.17 -2.72
C LEU A 107 -2.40 -10.63 -1.74
N LEU A 108 -1.13 -10.35 -2.04
CA LEU A 108 -0.01 -10.64 -1.14
C LEU A 108 -0.14 -9.88 0.18
N LEU A 109 -0.55 -8.60 0.14
CA LEU A 109 -0.74 -7.81 1.35
C LEU A 109 -1.95 -8.31 2.16
N CYS A 110 -3.08 -8.59 1.50
CA CYS A 110 -4.25 -9.19 2.14
C CYS A 110 -3.91 -10.51 2.85
N ARG A 111 -3.17 -11.39 2.16
CA ARG A 111 -2.70 -12.66 2.75
C ARG A 111 -1.75 -12.44 3.92
N SER A 112 -0.91 -11.42 3.85
CA SER A 112 0.00 -11.07 4.95
C SER A 112 -0.79 -10.64 6.20
N PHE A 113 -1.86 -9.85 6.03
CA PHE A 113 -2.76 -9.50 7.15
C PHE A 113 -3.44 -10.72 7.75
N GLN A 114 -4.00 -11.60 6.91
CA GLN A 114 -4.66 -12.84 7.37
C GLN A 114 -3.70 -13.74 8.16
N LEU A 115 -2.50 -13.96 7.62
CA LEU A 115 -1.49 -14.77 8.30
C LEU A 115 -1.03 -14.14 9.62
N CYS A 116 -0.79 -12.83 9.66
CA CYS A 116 -0.43 -12.15 10.90
C CYS A 116 -1.56 -12.19 11.94
N TYR A 117 -2.82 -12.12 11.51
CA TYR A 117 -3.96 -12.26 12.40
C TYR A 117 -4.01 -13.67 13.01
N LEU A 118 -3.93 -14.72 12.18
CA LEU A 118 -3.96 -16.11 12.64
C LEU A 118 -2.77 -16.47 13.53
N LEU A 119 -1.59 -15.88 13.29
CA LEU A 119 -0.42 -16.07 14.14
C LEU A 119 -0.57 -15.40 15.51
N ALA A 120 -1.34 -14.32 15.59
CA ALA A 120 -1.64 -13.63 16.85
C ALA A 120 -2.79 -14.29 17.63
N HIS A 121 -3.67 -15.03 16.93
CA HIS A 121 -4.87 -15.69 17.48
C HIS A 121 -4.87 -17.18 17.10
N PRO A 122 -3.93 -17.98 17.65
CA PRO A 122 -3.80 -19.41 17.31
C PRO A 122 -5.08 -20.22 17.61
N GLU A 123 -5.91 -19.77 18.54
CA GLU A 123 -7.22 -20.35 18.87
C GLU A 123 -8.23 -20.31 17.71
N GLU A 124 -8.09 -19.36 16.78
CA GLU A 124 -8.97 -19.22 15.61
C GLU A 124 -8.55 -20.08 14.41
N GLN A 125 -7.49 -20.88 14.55
CA GLN A 125 -7.02 -21.79 13.48
C GLN A 125 -7.78 -23.14 13.44
N ALA A 126 -8.73 -23.34 14.34
CA ALA A 126 -9.44 -24.61 14.59
C ALA A 126 -10.61 -24.87 13.63
#